data_AF-A0A7J8D8U8-F1
#
_entry.id   AF-A0A7J8D8U8-F1
#
_cell.length_a   1.000
_cell.length_b   1.000
_cell.length_c   1.000
_cell.angle_alpha   90.00
_cell.angle_beta   90.00
_cell.angle_gamma   90.00
#
_symmetry.space_group_name_H-M   'P 1'
#
loop_
_entity.id
_entity.type
_entity.pdbx_description
1 polymer ?
#
loop_
_entity_poly.entity_id
_entity_poly.type
_entity_poly.pdbx_seq_one_letter_code
_entity_poly.pdbx_strand_id
1 'polypeptide(L)' 'MYKKASGKEFAAKFMRKRRKGQDCQMEIIHEIAVLELAQDCPWVINLHNVYDTPSEIILVLE' A
#
# COMPACT_ATOMS: atom_id res chain seq x y z
N MET A 1 -11.14 5.82 -26.16
CA MET A 1 -11.76 6.52 -25.01
C MET A 1 -11.13 5.98 -23.73
N TYR A 2 -10.19 6.72 -23.13
CA TYR A 2 -9.55 6.29 -21.87
C TYR A 2 -10.43 6.73 -20.70
N LYS A 3 -11.29 5.84 -20.19
CA LYS A 3 -11.91 6.02 -18.87
C LYS A 3 -10.82 5.76 -17.84
N LYS A 4 -10.20 6.82 -17.32
CA LYS A 4 -9.49 6.78 -16.04
C LYS A 4 -10.32 7.56 -15.04
N ALA A 5 -10.40 7.03 -13.82
CA ALA A 5 -11.15 7.49 -12.66
C ALA A 5 -12.61 7.02 -12.58
N SER A 6 -12.84 6.05 -11.69
CA SER A 6 -14.13 5.74 -11.07
C SER A 6 -14.69 6.90 -10.21
N GLY A 7 -14.00 8.05 -10.15
CA GLY A 7 -14.32 9.19 -9.29
C GLY A 7 -14.05 8.95 -7.80
N LYS A 8 -13.55 7.76 -7.44
CA LYS A 8 -13.24 7.37 -6.07
C LYS A 8 -11.82 7.84 -5.72
N GLU A 9 -11.71 8.61 -4.65
CA GLU A 9 -10.43 9.04 -4.10
C GLU A 9 -9.81 7.89 -3.31
N PHE A 10 -8.49 7.78 -3.37
CA PHE A 10 -7.71 6.76 -2.66
C PHE A 10 -6.48 7.43 -2.06
N ALA A 11 -6.06 6.96 -0.88
CA ALA A 11 -4.80 7.39 -0.28
C ALA A 11 -3.64 6.56 -0.85
N ALA A 12 -2.56 7.23 -1.29
CA ALA A 12 -1.33 6.57 -1.71
C ALA A 12 -0.26 6.72 -0.63
N LYS A 13 0.13 5.61 0.01
CA LYS A 13 1.19 5.56 1.03
C LYS A 13 2.50 5.07 0.42
N PHE A 14 3.48 5.95 0.33
CA PHE A 14 4.81 5.66 -0.23
C PHE A 14 5.76 5.19 0.88
N MET A 15 6.26 3.97 0.76
CA MET A 15 7.12 3.34 1.76
C MET A 15 8.48 3.00 1.16
N ARG A 16 9.53 3.63 1.68
CA ARG A 16 10.91 3.37 1.24
C ARG A 16 11.42 2.03 1.74
N LYS A 17 11.96 1.21 0.84
CA LYS A 17 12.58 -0.08 1.16
C LYS A 17 13.82 0.07 2.05
N ARG A 18 14.49 1.22 2.01
CA ARG A 18 15.64 1.53 2.89
C ARG A 18 15.40 2.80 3.70
N ARG A 19 15.67 2.74 5.01
CA ARG A 19 15.69 3.91 5.91
C ARG A 19 16.99 3.90 6.70
N LYS A 20 17.73 5.03 6.67
CA LYS A 20 19.02 5.20 7.39
C LYS A 20 20.04 4.06 7.13
N GLY A 21 20.01 3.45 5.95
CA GLY A 21 20.90 2.34 5.58
C GLY A 21 20.43 0.95 6.01
N GLN A 22 19.31 0.83 6.74
CA GLN A 22 18.70 -0.44 7.10
C GLN A 22 17.63 -0.82 6.06
N ASP A 23 17.52 -2.13 5.80
CA ASP A 23 16.47 -2.69 4.96
C ASP A 23 15.17 -2.81 5.77
N CYS A 24 14.15 -2.07 5.37
CA CYS A 24 12.84 -2.02 6.01
C CYS A 24 11.80 -2.84 5.24
N GLN A 25 12.21 -3.65 4.26
CA GLN A 25 11.27 -4.46 3.46
C GLN A 25 10.39 -5.36 4.32
N MET A 26 10.94 -5.97 5.38
CA MET A 26 10.17 -6.85 6.26
C MET A 26 9.05 -6.10 7.01
N GLU A 27 9.31 -4.87 7.45
CA GLU A 27 8.27 -4.04 8.09
C GLU A 27 7.15 -3.70 7.09
N ILE A 28 7.53 -3.38 5.85
CA ILE A 28 6.59 -3.09 4.76
C ILE A 28 5.73 -4.32 4.44
N ILE A 29 6.36 -5.49 4.29
CA ILE A 29 5.66 -6.75 4.01
C ILE A 29 4.69 -7.08 5.15
N HIS A 30 5.13 -6.88 6.40
CA HIS A 30 4.27 -7.09 7.56
C HIS A 30 3.05 -6.18 7.54
N GLU A 31 3.24 -4.90 7.20
CA GLU A 31 2.12 -3.95 7.09
C GLU A 31 1.10 -4.38 6.02
N ILE A 32 1.57 -4.81 4.85
CA ILE A 32 0.73 -5.34 3.77
C ILE A 32 -0.06 -6.56 4.25
N ALA A 33 0.61 -7.53 4.86
CA ALA A 33 -0.03 -8.76 5.32
C ALA A 33 -1.12 -8.49 6.36
N VAL A 34 -0.90 -7.56 7.29
CA VAL A 34 -1.91 -7.16 8.28
C VAL A 34 -3.11 -6.50 7.60
N LEU A 35 -2.89 -5.64 6.61
CA LEU A 35 -3.98 -5.01 5.86
C LEU A 35 -4.78 -6.02 5.02
N GLU A 36 -4.11 -6.99 4.39
CA GLU A 36 -4.78 -8.08 3.66
C GLU A 36 -5.62 -8.97 4.58
N LEU A 37 -5.09 -9.32 5.75
CA LEU A 37 -5.82 -10.09 6.76
C LEU A 37 -7.04 -9.34 7.32
N ALA A 38 -7.00 -8.01 7.32
CA ALA A 38 -8.07 -7.16 7.83
C ALA A 38 -9.09 -6.73 6.76
N GLN A 39 -9.03 -7.26 5.54
CA GLN A 39 -9.86 -6.83 4.41
C GLN A 39 -11.38 -6.95 4.66
N ASP A 40 -11.79 -7.90 5.50
CA ASP A 40 -13.20 -8.11 5.87
C ASP A 40 -13.66 -7.23 7.04
N CYS A 41 -12.75 -6.45 7.64
CA CYS A 41 -13.07 -5.60 8.78
C CYS A 41 -13.49 -4.19 8.29
N PRO A 42 -14.76 -3.78 8.44
CA PRO A 42 -15.25 -2.50 7.93
C PRO A 42 -14.67 -1.26 8.64
N TRP A 43 -13.94 -1.46 9.74
CA TRP A 43 -13.29 -0.42 10.52
C TRP A 43 -11.81 -0.22 10.15
N VAL A 44 -11.26 -1.10 9.31
CA VAL A 44 -9.87 -1.05 8.86
C VAL A 44 -9.84 -0.57 7.42
N ILE A 45 -8.86 0.29 7.12
CA ILE A 45 -8.67 0.80 5.77
C ILE A 45 -8.27 -0.34 4.84
N ASN A 46 -8.96 -0.46 3.70
CA ASN A 46 -8.73 -1.55 2.77
C ASN A 46 -7.55 -1.26 1.85
N LEU A 47 -6.68 -2.27 1.72
CA LEU A 47 -5.62 -2.27 0.73
C LEU A 47 -6.21 -2.59 -0.64
N HIS A 48 -6.23 -1.60 -1.52
CA HIS A 48 -6.75 -1.73 -2.88
C HIS A 48 -5.71 -2.35 -3.81
N ASN A 49 -4.52 -1.73 -3.89
CA ASN A 49 -3.41 -2.18 -4.73
C ASN A 49 -2.06 -1.96 -4.04
N VAL A 50 -1.07 -2.78 -4.39
CA VAL A 50 0.33 -2.60 -4.04
C VAL A 50 1.15 -2.46 -5.32
N TYR A 51 2.01 -1.45 -5.38
CA TYR A 51 2.98 -1.28 -6.45
C TYR A 51 4.39 -1.39 -5.89
N ASP A 52 5.17 -2.30 -6.47
CA ASP A 52 6.57 -2.46 -6.10
C ASP A 52 7.49 -1.72 -7.09
N THR A 53 8.41 -0.92 -6.56
CA THR A 53 9.45 -0.23 -7.32
C THR A 53 10.82 -0.57 -6.73
N PRO A 54 11.94 -0.31 -7.45
CA PRO A 54 13.27 -0.63 -6.93
C PRO A 54 13.61 0.04 -5.59
N SER A 55 13.08 1.24 -5.33
CA SER A 55 13.37 2.02 -4.13
C SER A 55 12.23 2.04 -3.11
N GLU A 56 10.99 1.87 -3.54
CA GLU A 56 9.79 2.13 -2.74
C GLU A 56 8.68 1.11 -3.04
N ILE A 57 7.81 0.91 -2.07
CA ILE A 57 6.55 0.19 -2.21
C ILE A 57 5.43 1.19 -1.98
N ILE A 58 4.44 1.20 -2.86
CA ILE A 58 3.32 2.14 -2.82
C ILE A 58 2.05 1.36 -2.51
N LEU A 59 1.39 1.69 -1.40
CA LEU A 59 0.08 1.13 -1.06
C LEU A 59 -1.01 2.10 -1.51
N VAL A 60 -1.98 1.61 -2.26
CA VAL A 60 -3.21 2.34 -2.57
C VAL A 60 -4.28 1.84 -1.61
N LEU A 61 -4.82 2.77 -0.82
CA LEU A 61 -5.75 2.53 0.27
C LEU A 61 -7.08 3.24 -0.01
N GLU A 62 -8.19 2.60 0.34
CA GLU A 62 -9.55 3.15 0.19
C GLU A 62 -9.85 4.35 1.10
#